data_AF-A0A916T1H3-F1
#
_entry.id   AF-A0A916T1H3-F1
#
_cell.length_a   1.000
_cell.length_b   1.000
_cell.length_c   1.000
_cell.angle_alpha   90.00
_cell.angle_beta   90.00
_cell.angle_gamma   90.00
#
_symmetry.space_group_name_H-M   'P 1'
#
loop_
_entity.id
_entity.type
_entity.pdbx_description
1 polymer ?
#
loop_
_entity_poly.entity_id
_entity_poly.type
_entity_poly.pdbx_seq_one_letter_code
_entity_poly.pdbx_strand_id
1 'polypeptide(L)' 'MWGRVGGPRIATLVSMRLTEFTELVHTQFGSQAADSLLIDHVLIDLGGRTAAQAIEDGVDPRDVWVALCRDFDVPRELW' A
#
# COMPACT_ATOMS: atom_id res chain seq x y z
N MET A 1 27.97 22.00 -13.99
CA MET A 1 26.75 22.76 -13.62
C MET A 1 25.57 21.80 -13.62
N TRP A 2 25.40 21.02 -12.56
CA TRP A 2 24.25 20.10 -12.40
C TRP A 2 23.46 20.61 -11.21
N GLY A 3 22.35 21.27 -11.52
CA GLY A 3 21.49 21.96 -10.58
C GLY A 3 20.82 20.98 -9.65
N ARG A 4 21.21 21.06 -8.38
CA ARG A 4 20.49 20.57 -7.21
C ARG A 4 19.07 21.14 -7.25
N VAL A 5 18.06 20.33 -7.55
CA VAL A 5 16.66 20.68 -7.28
C VAL A 5 16.23 19.94 -6.02
N GLY A 6 16.31 20.65 -4.90
CA GLY A 6 15.65 20.28 -3.66
C GLY A 6 14.56 21.31 -3.34
N GLY A 7 13.34 20.83 -3.11
CA GLY A 7 12.25 21.51 -2.40
C GLY A 7 10.99 21.78 -3.24
N PRO A 8 9.77 21.79 -2.63
CA PRO A 8 9.48 21.80 -1.20
C PRO A 8 8.88 20.49 -0.64
N ARG A 9 9.04 20.35 0.68
CA ARG A 9 8.50 19.31 1.56
C ARG A 9 6.98 19.54 1.72
N ILE A 10 6.14 18.75 1.06
CA ILE A 10 4.71 18.66 1.44
C ILE A 10 4.53 17.42 2.32
N ALA A 11 5.12 17.45 3.50
CA ALA A 11 4.88 16.47 4.56
C ALA A 11 3.64 16.88 5.38
N THR A 12 2.47 17.03 4.74
CA THR A 12 1.22 17.32 5.46
C THR A 12 -0.01 16.91 4.67
N LEU A 13 -0.17 15.61 4.41
CA LEU A 13 -1.49 14.97 4.28
C LEU A 13 -1.31 13.55 4.84
N VAL A 14 -2.16 13.16 5.79
CA VAL A 14 -2.13 11.92 6.57
C VAL A 14 -1.64 10.70 5.75
N SER A 15 -0.35 10.36 5.89
CA SER A 15 0.20 9.11 5.38
C SER A 15 -0.30 7.99 6.27
N MET A 16 -1.02 7.04 5.68
CA MET A 16 -1.50 5.85 6.37
C MET A 16 -0.34 5.16 7.06
N ARG A 17 -0.42 4.94 8.37
CA ARG A 17 0.67 4.22 9.05
C ARG A 17 0.65 2.76 8.61
N LEU A 18 1.83 2.13 8.57
CA LEU A 18 1.95 0.70 8.27
C LEU A 18 1.05 -0.16 9.19
N THR A 19 0.95 0.22 10.46
CA THR A 19 0.05 -0.44 11.41
C THR A 19 -1.43 -0.30 11.02
N GLU A 20 -1.87 0.89 10.60
CA GLU A 20 -3.26 1.09 10.14
C GLU A 20 -3.55 0.28 8.86
N PHE A 21 -2.55 0.17 7.98
CA PHE A 21 -2.64 -0.71 6.81
C PHE A 21 -2.80 -2.16 7.19
N THR A 22 -1.96 -2.67 8.07
CA THR A 22 -2.11 -4.03 8.56
C THR A 22 -3.48 -4.24 9.20
N GLU A 23 -3.95 -3.32 10.06
CA GLU A 23 -5.28 -3.44 10.66
C GLU A 23 -6.42 -3.43 9.64
N LEU A 24 -6.36 -2.59 8.61
CA LEU A 24 -7.35 -2.55 7.54
C LEU A 24 -7.37 -3.83 6.71
N VAL A 25 -6.21 -4.34 6.32
CA VAL A 25 -6.10 -5.61 5.57
C VAL A 25 -6.63 -6.77 6.41
N HIS A 26 -6.28 -6.82 7.70
CA HIS A 26 -6.81 -7.83 8.62
C HIS A 26 -8.32 -7.70 8.82
N THR A 27 -8.86 -6.49 8.83
CA THR A 27 -10.31 -6.25 8.96
C THR A 27 -11.07 -6.69 7.71
N GLN A 28 -10.55 -6.40 6.52
CA GLN A 28 -11.24 -6.71 5.27
C GLN A 28 -11.08 -8.17 4.83
N PHE A 29 -9.92 -8.77 5.05
CA PHE A 29 -9.61 -10.14 4.57
C PHE A 29 -9.53 -11.18 5.69
N GLY A 30 -9.50 -10.76 6.96
CA GLY A 30 -9.34 -11.62 8.12
C GLY A 30 -7.88 -11.97 8.39
N SER A 31 -7.51 -12.09 9.67
CA SER A 31 -6.10 -12.25 10.08
C SER A 31 -5.38 -13.47 9.52
N GLN A 32 -6.07 -14.56 9.20
CA GLN A 32 -5.44 -15.77 8.65
C GLN A 32 -5.09 -15.61 7.16
N ALA A 33 -5.94 -14.95 6.38
CA ALA A 33 -5.72 -14.78 4.96
C ALA A 33 -4.87 -13.52 4.66
N ALA A 34 -4.98 -12.49 5.50
CA ALA A 34 -4.28 -11.22 5.35
C ALA A 34 -2.75 -11.40 5.26
N ASP A 35 -2.15 -12.16 6.17
CA ASP A 35 -0.69 -12.31 6.24
C ASP A 35 -0.14 -13.01 4.98
N SER A 36 -0.79 -14.10 4.55
CA SER A 36 -0.45 -14.79 3.31
C SER A 36 -0.66 -13.90 2.07
N LEU A 37 -1.74 -13.12 2.04
CA LEU A 37 -2.06 -12.22 0.95
C LEU A 37 -1.01 -11.10 0.82
N LEU A 38 -0.50 -10.55 1.92
CA LEU A 38 0.54 -9.52 1.86
C LEU A 38 1.86 -10.01 1.24
N ILE A 39 2.16 -11.31 1.39
CA ILE A 39 3.43 -11.91 1.01
C ILE A 39 3.35 -12.62 -0.35
N ASP A 40 2.22 -13.23 -0.67
CA ASP A 40 2.04 -14.11 -1.84
C ASP A 40 1.29 -13.43 -2.99
N HIS A 41 0.41 -12.48 -2.69
CA HIS A 41 -0.39 -11.82 -3.72
C HIS A 41 0.41 -10.75 -4.45
N VAL A 42 0.56 -10.94 -5.76
CA VAL A 42 1.29 -10.05 -6.65
C VAL A 42 0.37 -8.96 -7.21
N LEU A 43 0.67 -7.71 -6.89
CA LEU A 43 -0.05 -6.53 -7.34
C LEU A 43 0.49 -6.07 -8.69
N ILE A 44 -0.28 -6.30 -9.76
CA ILE A 44 0.11 -5.91 -11.12
C ILE A 44 0.24 -4.39 -11.25
N ASP A 45 -0.65 -3.63 -10.60
CA ASP A 45 -0.63 -2.15 -10.58
C ASP A 45 0.67 -1.59 -9.98
N LEU A 46 1.32 -2.34 -9.09
CA LEU A 46 2.60 -1.98 -8.46
C LEU A 46 3.81 -2.57 -9.18
N GLY A 47 3.66 -2.96 -10.45
CA GLY A 47 4.75 -3.51 -11.26
C GLY A 47 5.06 -4.98 -10.98
N GLY A 48 4.06 -5.75 -10.54
CA GLY A 48 4.22 -7.16 -10.25
C GLY A 48 4.97 -7.45 -8.95
N ARG A 49 4.83 -6.57 -7.96
CA ARG A 49 5.37 -6.73 -6.61
C ARG A 49 4.28 -7.16 -5.65
N THR A 50 4.65 -7.88 -4.60
CA THR A 50 3.73 -8.17 -3.50
C THR A 50 3.54 -6.93 -2.63
N ALA A 51 2.50 -6.91 -1.79
CA ALA A 51 2.28 -5.79 -0.88
C ALA A 51 3.48 -5.59 0.05
N ALA A 52 4.04 -6.66 0.61
CA ALA A 52 5.25 -6.61 1.43
C ALA A 52 6.43 -6.00 0.66
N GLN A 53 6.69 -6.47 -0.57
CA GLN A 53 7.76 -5.95 -1.41
C GLN A 53 7.57 -4.47 -1.74
N ALA A 54 6.34 -4.05 -2.06
CA ALA A 54 6.04 -2.65 -2.35
C ALA A 54 6.34 -1.74 -1.14
N ILE A 55 5.96 -2.17 0.06
CA ILE A 55 6.27 -1.44 1.31
C ILE A 55 7.79 -1.36 1.53
N GLU A 56 8.53 -2.45 1.33
CA GLU A 56 9.99 -2.47 1.46
C GLU A 56 10.69 -1.54 0.43
N ASP A 57 10.14 -1.45 -0.78
CA ASP A 57 10.58 -0.52 -1.82
C ASP A 57 10.23 0.96 -1.52
N GLY A 58 9.49 1.23 -0.44
CA GLY A 58 9.09 2.56 -0.02
C GLY A 58 7.82 3.09 -0.70
N VAL A 59 7.00 2.21 -1.28
CA VAL A 59 5.65 2.57 -1.75
C VAL A 59 4.77 2.91 -0.55
N ASP A 60 3.94 3.94 -0.70
CA ASP A 60 3.05 4.36 0.38
C ASP A 60 2.01 3.27 0.70
N PRO A 61 1.78 2.94 1.99
CA PRO A 61 0.82 1.91 2.38
C PRO A 61 -0.60 2.14 1.85
N ARG A 62 -0.99 3.41 1.65
CA ARG A 62 -2.27 3.75 1.06
C ARG A 62 -2.35 3.34 -0.41
N ASP A 63 -1.26 3.48 -1.14
CA ASP A 63 -1.20 3.08 -2.56
C ASP A 63 -1.28 1.56 -2.68
N VAL A 64 -0.58 0.85 -1.77
CA VAL A 64 -0.68 -0.62 -1.63
C VAL A 64 -2.10 -1.06 -1.27
N TRP A 65 -2.77 -0.36 -0.35
CA TRP A 65 -4.16 -0.60 0.01
C TRP A 65 -5.10 -0.45 -1.18
N VAL A 66 -4.98 0.65 -1.93
CA VAL A 66 -5.81 0.91 -3.12
C VAL A 66 -5.57 -0.15 -4.20
N ALA A 67 -4.32 -0.57 -4.42
CA ALA A 67 -3.99 -1.63 -5.37
C ALA A 67 -4.64 -2.97 -4.96
N LEU A 68 -4.56 -3.34 -3.68
CA LEU A 68 -5.25 -4.52 -3.13
C LEU A 68 -6.76 -4.43 -3.33
N CYS A 69 -7.36 -3.31 -2.94
CA CYS A 69 -8.79 -3.10 -3.09
C CYS A 69 -9.26 -3.23 -4.55
N ARG A 70 -8.46 -2.80 -5.52
CA ARG A 70 -8.76 -2.97 -6.94
C ARG A 70 -8.69 -4.43 -7.38
N ASP A 71 -7.67 -5.17 -6.95
CA ASP A 71 -7.48 -6.58 -7.34
C ASP A 71 -8.58 -7.49 -6.76
N PHE A 72 -9.03 -7.17 -5.55
CA PHE A 72 -10.08 -7.91 -4.84
C PHE A 72 -11.50 -7.35 -5.08
N ASP A 73 -11.67 -6.40 -6.02
CA ASP A 73 -12.94 -5.73 -6.34
C ASP A 73 -13.69 -5.21 -5.11
N VAL A 74 -12.95 -4.70 -4.12
CA VAL A 74 -13.52 -4.13 -2.90
C VAL A 74 -14.36 -2.90 -3.31
N PRO A 75 -15.56 -2.70 -2.76
CA PRO A 75 -16.35 -1.50 -3.04
C PRO A 75 -15.59 -0.22 -2.70
N ARG A 76 -15.61 0.77 -3.60
CA ARG A 76 -14.92 2.07 -3.42
C ARG A 76 -15.36 2.86 -2.18
N GLU A 77 -16.51 2.54 -1.60
CA GLU A 77 -16.99 3.13 -0.35
C GLU A 77 -16.22 2.64 0.90
N LEU A 78 -15.39 1.60 0.75
CA LEU A 78 -14.63 0.95 1.82
C LEU A 78 -13.11 1.23 1.75
N TRP A 79 -12.66 2.09 0.83
CA TRP A 79 -11.23 2.34 0.56
C TRP A 79 -10.69 3.55 1.33
#